data_AF-J9E1Z8-F1
#
_entry.id   AF-J9E1Z8-F1
#
_cell.length_a   1.000
_cell.length_b   1.000
_cell.length_c   1.000
_cell.angle_alpha   90.00
_cell.angle_beta   90.00
_cell.angle_gamma   90.00
#
_symmetry.space_group_name_H-M   'P 1'
#
loop_
_entity.id
_entity.type
_entity.pdbx_description
1 polymer ?
#
loop_
_entity_poly.entity_id
_entity_poly.type
_entity_poly.pdbx_seq_one_letter_code
_entity_poly.pdbx_strand_id
1 'polypeptide(L)' 'WVQVACPRLSIDWGAQFKKPLLTPYELVAVLQYVSFRTDSYPMDYYANESLGPWTNNHETHRRCRPKRNHITISSQT' A
#
# COMPACT_ATOMS: atom_id res chain seq x y z
N TRP A 1 1.02 15.82 6.46
CA TRP A 1 -0.34 15.33 6.16
C TRP A 1 -0.25 13.88 5.75
N VAL A 2 -1.31 13.10 5.90
CA VAL A 2 -1.34 11.69 5.49
C VAL A 2 -2.49 11.50 4.51
N GLN A 3 -2.18 10.89 3.38
CA GLN A 3 -3.10 10.70 2.26
C GLN A 3 -3.71 9.30 2.34
N VAL A 4 -5.04 9.21 2.40
CA VAL A 4 -5.78 7.94 2.67
C VAL A 4 -6.62 7.50 1.46
N ALA A 5 -6.28 7.99 0.26
CA ALA A 5 -7.02 7.75 -0.98
C ALA A 5 -6.09 7.22 -2.09
N CYS A 6 -6.02 7.85 -3.28
CA CYS A 6 -5.12 7.42 -4.35
C CYS A 6 -3.65 7.70 -3.98
N PRO A 7 -2.81 6.69 -3.69
CA PRO A 7 -1.44 6.89 -3.20
C PRO A 7 -0.53 7.63 -4.20
N ARG A 8 -0.95 7.68 -5.48
CA ARG A 8 -0.28 8.48 -6.51
C ARG A 8 -0.23 9.97 -6.18
N LEU A 9 -1.22 10.49 -5.43
CA LEU A 9 -1.22 11.91 -5.06
C LEU A 9 0.06 12.31 -4.30
N SER A 10 0.39 11.51 -3.27
CA SER A 10 1.60 11.70 -2.45
C SER A 10 2.89 11.37 -3.21
N ILE A 11 2.87 10.36 -4.09
CA ILE A 11 4.09 9.89 -4.76
C ILE A 11 4.45 10.76 -5.97
N ASP A 12 3.47 11.05 -6.84
CA ASP A 12 3.72 11.74 -8.11
C ASP A 12 3.71 13.27 -7.92
N TRP A 13 2.93 13.80 -6.98
CA TRP A 13 2.73 15.23 -6.79
C TRP A 13 3.09 15.74 -5.39
N GLY A 14 3.62 14.90 -4.50
CA GLY A 14 3.95 15.27 -3.12
C GLY A 14 4.91 16.48 -3.02
N ALA A 15 5.82 16.63 -3.99
CA ALA A 15 6.77 17.75 -4.05
C ALA A 15 6.13 19.11 -4.35
N GLN A 16 4.88 19.16 -4.83
CA GLN A 16 4.17 20.42 -5.13
C GLN A 16 3.61 21.09 -3.86
N PHE A 17 3.55 20.37 -2.74
CA PHE A 17 2.99 20.86 -1.49
C PHE A 17 4.09 21.41 -0.58
N LYS A 18 3.81 22.54 0.12
CA LYS A 18 4.74 23.14 1.09
C LYS A 18 5.01 22.27 2.32
N LYS A 19 4.09 21.36 2.64
CA LYS A 19 4.19 20.41 3.76
C LYS A 19 4.21 18.99 3.18
N PRO A 20 4.95 18.05 3.78
CA PRO A 20 5.01 16.68 3.29
C PRO A 20 3.63 16.03 3.30
N LEU A 21 3.29 15.38 2.19
CA LEU A 21 2.08 14.59 2.00
C LEU A 21 2.50 13.11 1.97
N LEU A 22 2.36 12.44 3.11
CA LEU A 22 2.83 11.07 3.30
C LEU A 22 1.79 10.05 2.86
N THR A 23 2.25 8.89 2.39
CA THR A 23 1.42 7.68 2.32
C THR A 23 1.20 7.08 3.72
N PRO A 24 0.20 6.21 3.90
CA PRO A 24 0.00 5.51 5.17
C PRO A 24 1.18 4.60 5.53
N TYR A 25 1.85 4.03 4.52
CA TYR A 25 3.10 3.27 4.69
C TYR A 25 4.23 4.15 5.26
N GLU A 26 4.44 5.34 4.68
CA GLU A 26 5.46 6.28 5.17
C GLU A 26 5.17 6.75 6.58
N LEU A 27 3.90 6.99 6.93
CA LEU A 27 3.52 7.33 8.29
C LEU A 27 3.95 6.25 9.28
N VAL A 28 3.62 4.99 9.02
CA VAL A 28 3.97 3.90 9.95
C VAL A 28 5.47 3.64 10.01
N ALA A 29 6.20 3.89 8.93
CA ALA A 29 7.66 3.81 8.93
C ALA A 29 8.29 4.93 9.78
N VAL A 30 7.81 6.17 9.64
CA VAL A 30 8.25 7.32 10.46
C VAL A 30 7.94 7.09 11.94
N LEU A 31 6.79 6.50 12.25
CA LEU A 31 6.39 6.11 13.60
C LEU A 31 7.07 4.82 14.11
N GLN A 32 7.99 4.24 13.33
CA GLN A 32 8.79 3.07 13.70
C GLN A 32 7.98 1.78 13.97
N TYR A 33 6.77 1.67 13.43
CA TYR A 33 6.00 0.41 13.45
C TYR A 33 6.57 -0.62 12.46
N VAL A 34 7.21 -0.15 11.39
CA VAL A 34 7.85 -0.98 10.37
C VAL A 34 9.15 -0.33 9.91
N SER A 35 10.15 -1.12 9.57
CA SER A 35 11.36 -0.61 8.94
C SER A 35 11.05 -0.07 7.54
N PHE A 36 11.60 1.11 7.22
CA PHE A 36 11.52 1.64 5.86
C PHE A 36 12.29 0.72 4.89
N ARG A 37 11.64 0.33 3.79
CA ARG A 37 12.21 -0.56 2.78
C ARG A 37 12.99 0.26 1.75
N THR A 38 14.27 -0.03 1.63
CA THR A 38 15.17 0.63 0.65
C THR A 38 15.26 -0.13 -0.66
N ASP A 39 14.99 -1.44 -0.63
CA ASP A 39 15.00 -2.35 -1.78
C ASP A 39 13.77 -2.17 -2.68
N SER A 40 12.59 -1.90 -2.10
CA SER A 40 11.35 -1.75 -2.84
C SER A 40 10.33 -0.88 -2.10
N TYR A 41 9.73 0.08 -2.80
CA TYR A 41 8.63 0.88 -2.27
C TYR A 41 7.31 0.13 -2.45
N PRO A 42 6.61 -0.22 -1.35
CA PRO A 42 5.39 -1.01 -1.46
C PRO A 42 4.23 -0.17 -2.02
N MET A 43 3.66 -0.66 -3.13
CA MET A 43 2.52 -0.06 -3.83
C MET A 43 1.22 -0.84 -3.56
N ASP A 44 1.00 -1.26 -2.32
CA ASP A 44 0.02 -2.27 -1.93
C ASP A 44 -1.21 -1.71 -1.19
N TYR A 45 -1.41 -0.38 -1.19
CA TYR A 45 -2.47 0.28 -0.41
C TYR A 45 -3.89 -0.27 -0.66
N TYR A 46 -4.18 -0.68 -1.90
CA TYR A 46 -5.45 -1.34 -2.28
C TYR A 46 -5.31 -2.84 -2.52
N ALA A 47 -4.14 -3.43 -2.27
CA ALA A 47 -3.94 -4.86 -2.44
C ALA A 47 -4.76 -5.63 -1.40
N ASN A 48 -5.36 -6.75 -1.83
CA ASN A 48 -6.02 -7.65 -0.90
C ASN A 48 -5.01 -8.44 -0.05
N GLU A 49 -3.76 -8.56 -0.51
CA GLU A 49 -2.64 -9.22 0.15
C GLU A 49 -1.57 -8.17 0.46
N SER A 50 -1.97 -7.19 1.25
CA SER A 50 -1.12 -6.10 1.72
C SER A 50 -0.11 -6.56 2.78
N LEU A 51 0.98 -5.83 2.93
CA LEU A 51 2.04 -6.04 3.90
C LEU A 51 1.63 -5.74 5.35
N GLY A 52 0.58 -4.96 5.59
CA GLY A 52 0.15 -4.66 6.95
C GLY A 52 -1.12 -3.82 7.08
N PRO A 53 -1.51 -3.52 8.33
CA PRO A 53 -2.79 -2.90 8.68
C PRO A 53 -2.89 -1.41 8.35
N TRP A 54 -1.83 -0.79 7.80
CA TRP A 54 -1.89 0.58 7.30
C TRP A 54 -2.54 0.71 5.92
N THR A 55 -2.91 -0.42 5.30
CA THR A 55 -3.57 -0.45 3.99
C THR A 55 -5.08 -0.58 4.13
N ASN A 56 -5.83 -0.06 3.15
CA ASN A 56 -7.29 -0.03 3.22
C ASN A 56 -7.90 -1.45 3.22
N ASN A 57 -7.36 -2.33 2.37
CA ASN A 57 -7.92 -3.65 2.11
C ASN A 57 -7.28 -4.76 2.95
N HIS A 58 -6.55 -4.42 4.02
CA HIS A 58 -5.93 -5.39 4.91
C HIS A 58 -6.95 -6.38 5.46
N GLU A 59 -6.52 -7.63 5.68
CA GLU A 59 -7.43 -8.72 6.06
C GLU A 59 -8.13 -8.51 7.40
N THR A 60 -7.51 -7.78 8.33
CA THR A 60 -8.12 -7.46 9.63
C THR A 60 -9.29 -6.48 9.52
N HIS A 61 -9.36 -5.68 8.45
CA HIS A 61 -10.41 -4.67 8.27
C HIS A 61 -11.65 -5.22 7.56
N ARG A 62 -11.55 -6.41 6.96
CA ARG A 62 -12.60 -6.99 6.11
C ARG A 62 -13.14 -8.27 6.72
N ARG A 63 -14.39 -8.59 6.36
CA ARG A 63 -14.97 -9.90 6.68
C ARG A 63 -14.20 -10.99 5.93
N CYS A 64 -14.14 -12.19 6.51
CA CYS A 64 -13.50 -13.35 5.88
C CYS A 64 -14.06 -13.54 4.46
N ARG A 65 -13.19 -13.42 3.45
CA ARG A 65 -13.54 -13.57 2.04
C ARG A 65 -12.77 -14.77 1.48
N PRO A 66 -13.43 -15.70 0.77
CA PRO A 66 -12.72 -16.78 0.11
C PRO A 66 -11.73 -16.20 -0.90
N LYS A 67 -10.46 -16.65 -0.85
CA LYS A 67 -9.45 -16.26 -1.84
C LYS A 67 -9.86 -16.81 -3.20
N ARG A 68 -9.78 -15.96 -4.23
CA ARG A 68 -9.96 -16.39 -5.62
C ARG A 68 -8.65 -17.00 -6.10
N ASN A 69 -8.71 -18.14 -6.76
CA ASN A 69 -7.54 -18.73 -7.40
C ASN A 69 -7.05 -17.81 -8.52
N HIS A 70 -5.73 -17.64 -8.63
CA HIS A 70 -5.14 -16.88 -9.72
C HIS A 70 -5.41 -17.60 -11.06
N ILE A 71 -5.69 -16.85 -12.11
CA ILE A 71 -5.84 -17.42 -13.45
C ILE A 71 -4.43 -17.79 -13.93
N THR A 72 -4.18 -19.09 -14.10
CA THR A 72 -2.93 -19.57 -14.70
C THR A 72 -3.13 -19.61 -16.21
N ILE A 73 -2.48 -18.70 -16.94
CA ILE A 73 -2.45 -18.74 -18.40
C ILE A 73 -1.31 -19.67 -18.80
N SER A 74 -1.63 -20.90 -19.21
CA SER A 74 -0.64 -21.79 -19.82
C SER A 74 -0.24 -21.23 -21.18
N SER A 75 0.97 -20.71 -21.31
CA SER A 75 1.55 -20.39 -22.61
C SER A 75 1.77 -21.69 -23.37
N GLN A 76 0.89 -22.00 -24.33
CA GLN A 76 1.15 -23.06 -25.30
C GLN A 76 2.25 -22.55 -26.24
N THR A 77 3.45 -23.10 -26.09
CA THR A 77 4.55 -23.02 -27.06
C THR A 77 4.33 -24.02 -28.18
#